data_AF-A0AAF0EQB3-F1
#
_entry.id   AF-A0AAF0EQB3-F1
#
_cell.length_a   1.000
_cell.length_b   1.000
_cell.length_c   1.000
_cell.angle_alpha   90.00
_cell.angle_beta   90.00
_cell.angle_gamma   90.00
#
_symmetry.space_group_name_H-M   'P 1'
#
loop_
_entity.id
_entity.type
_entity.pdbx_description
1 polymer ?
#
loop_
_entity_poly.entity_id
_entity_poly.type
_entity_poly.pdbx_seq_one_letter_code
_entity_poly.pdbx_strand_id
1 'polypeptide(L)'
;MDATTRDALVKLVENVHGDRCVDVVLSDMMANTSGNPIRDSVASLDLCMAAFEFAAVMLKTEPSSAFICKYFMSREADEFRKDTLECRFSNVRAVKTAASRSESREQYWVCRGFLG
;
A
#
# COMPACT_ATOMS: atom_id res chain seq x y z
N MET A 1 -4.10 9.92 9.25
CA MET A 1 -2.63 10.04 9.23
C MET A 1 -2.23 11.26 10.04
N ASP A 2 -1.32 11.14 11.00
CA ASP A 2 -0.88 12.30 11.77
C ASP A 2 0.08 13.19 10.94
N ALA A 3 0.23 14.46 11.34
CA ALA A 3 1.08 15.42 10.63
C ALA A 3 2.55 14.97 10.57
N THR A 4 3.02 14.26 11.59
CA THR A 4 4.39 13.77 11.72
C THR A 4 4.76 12.76 10.62
N THR A 5 3.83 11.85 10.30
CA THR A 5 4.06 10.82 9.27
C THR A 5 4.12 11.45 7.87
N ARG A 6 3.28 12.46 7.62
CA ARG A 6 3.29 13.20 6.36
C ARG A 6 4.57 13.99 6.17
N ASP A 7 5.03 14.69 7.21
CA ASP A 7 6.29 15.44 7.20
C ASP A 7 7.50 14.52 6.98
N ALA A 8 7.49 13.33 7.57
CA ALA A 8 8.55 12.34 7.36
C ALA A 8 8.61 11.85 5.90
N LEU A 9 7.45 11.63 5.27
CA LEU A 9 7.40 11.27 3.85
C LEU A 9 7.87 12.41 2.96
N VAL A 10 7.45 13.65 3.23
CA VAL A 10 7.91 14.83 2.48
C VAL A 10 9.44 14.95 2.56
N LYS A 11 10.01 14.84 3.75
CA LYS A 11 11.48 14.84 3.92
C LYS A 11 12.17 13.69 3.20
N LEU A 12 11.55 12.52 3.15
CA LEU A 12 12.11 11.38 2.41
C LEU A 12 12.14 11.67 0.91
N VAL A 13 11.04 12.23 0.36
CA VAL A 13 10.97 12.65 -1.05
C VAL A 13 12.00 13.74 -1.35
N GLU A 14 12.13 14.76 -0.50
CA GLU A 14 13.12 15.85 -0.67
C GLU A 14 14.57 15.35 -0.70
N ASN A 15 14.88 14.30 0.06
CA ASN A 15 16.23 13.72 0.10
C ASN A 15 16.54 12.83 -1.11
N VAL A 16 15.52 12.36 -1.84
CA VAL A 16 15.71 11.59 -3.06
C VAL A 16 15.61 12.54 -4.25
N HIS A 17 16.69 12.66 -5.03
CA HIS A 17 16.76 13.64 -6.11
C HIS A 17 15.77 13.30 -7.24
N GLY A 18 14.61 13.97 -7.26
CA GLY A 18 13.63 13.98 -8.35
C GLY A 18 12.28 13.31 -8.03
N ASP A 19 11.21 13.81 -8.64
CA ASP A 19 9.90 13.14 -8.64
C ASP A 19 10.02 11.80 -9.38
N ARG A 20 9.44 10.73 -8.83
CA ARG A 20 9.40 9.37 -9.41
C ARG A 20 10.75 8.73 -9.73
N CYS A 21 11.46 8.32 -8.68
CA CYS A 21 12.82 7.79 -8.79
C CYS A 21 12.97 6.29 -8.51
N VAL A 22 11.92 5.59 -8.03
CA VAL A 22 12.03 4.18 -7.61
C VAL A 22 11.22 3.24 -8.48
N ASP A 23 11.74 2.01 -8.61
CA ASP A 23 11.07 0.91 -9.33
C ASP A 23 10.12 0.13 -8.40
N VAL A 24 10.37 0.12 -7.08
CA VAL A 24 9.54 -0.65 -6.14
C VAL A 24 9.25 0.16 -4.88
N VAL A 25 7.99 0.14 -4.46
CA VAL A 25 7.56 0.56 -3.13
C VAL A 25 6.95 -0.65 -2.42
N LEU A 26 7.45 -0.94 -1.22
CA LEU A 26 6.97 -2.02 -0.37
C LEU A 26 6.55 -1.48 0.99
N SER A 27 5.29 -1.73 1.37
CA SER A 27 4.75 -1.40 2.69
C SER A 27 4.37 -2.68 3.43
N ASP A 28 5.05 -2.92 4.55
CA ASP A 28 4.69 -3.94 5.53
C ASP A 28 4.15 -3.30 6.83
N MET A 29 3.64 -2.06 6.74
CA MET A 29 3.13 -1.32 7.89
C MET A 29 1.90 -2.01 8.50
N MET A 30 1.80 -1.96 9.82
CA MET A 30 0.64 -2.44 10.56
C MET A 30 0.42 -1.57 11.80
N ALA A 31 -0.83 -1.19 12.05
CA ALA A 31 -1.20 -0.52 13.30
C ALA A 31 -1.29 -1.54 14.45
N ASN A 32 -1.16 -1.05 15.68
CA ASN A 32 -1.43 -1.88 16.86
C ASN A 32 -2.85 -2.45 16.78
N THR A 33 -2.95 -3.78 16.79
CA THR A 33 -4.23 -4.47 16.73
C THR A 33 -4.99 -4.27 18.04
N SER A 34 -6.19 -3.74 17.94
CA SER A 34 -7.10 -3.58 19.08
C SER A 34 -7.83 -4.87 19.44
N GLY A 35 -7.80 -5.87 18.56
CA GLY A 35 -8.58 -7.10 18.69
C GLY A 35 -10.01 -6.95 18.17
N ASN A 36 -10.45 -5.74 17.81
CA ASN A 36 -11.70 -5.51 17.10
C ASN A 36 -11.45 -5.62 15.59
N PRO A 37 -12.03 -6.62 14.90
CA PRO A 37 -11.71 -6.88 13.50
C PRO A 37 -12.03 -5.70 12.56
N ILE A 38 -13.10 -4.96 12.83
CA ILE A 38 -13.54 -3.83 12.01
C ILE A 38 -12.57 -2.66 12.19
N ARG A 39 -12.28 -2.30 13.45
CA ARG A 39 -11.36 -1.19 13.75
C ARG A 39 -9.97 -1.47 13.20
N ASP A 40 -9.49 -2.70 13.32
CA ASP A 40 -8.17 -3.10 12.85
C ASP A 40 -8.09 -3.08 11.31
N SER A 41 -9.18 -3.45 10.62
CA SER A 41 -9.26 -3.36 9.16
C SER A 41 -9.30 -1.91 8.67
N VAL A 42 -10.02 -1.01 9.35
CA VAL A 42 -10.04 0.43 9.01
C VAL A 42 -8.65 1.04 9.20
N ALA A 43 -8.01 0.78 10.34
CA ALA A 43 -6.65 1.28 10.60
C ALA A 43 -5.62 0.71 9.60
N SER A 44 -5.78 -0.55 9.19
CA SER A 44 -4.97 -1.15 8.13
C SER A 44 -5.15 -0.42 6.80
N LEU A 45 -6.40 -0.13 6.41
CA LEU A 45 -6.68 0.55 5.14
C LEU A 45 -6.14 1.98 5.14
N ASP A 46 -6.24 2.70 6.25
CA ASP A 46 -5.65 4.04 6.39
C ASP A 46 -4.14 4.05 6.11
N LEU A 47 -3.41 3.05 6.62
CA LEU A 47 -1.98 2.90 6.33
C LEU A 47 -1.72 2.53 4.85
N CYS A 48 -2.59 1.72 4.25
CA CYS A 48 -2.47 1.37 2.83
C CYS A 48 -2.69 2.56 1.92
N MET A 49 -3.67 3.42 2.22
CA MET A 49 -3.93 4.64 1.47
C MET A 49 -2.73 5.59 1.53
N ALA A 50 -2.16 5.80 2.73
CA ALA A 50 -0.95 6.60 2.90
C ALA A 50 0.26 6.01 2.14
N ALA A 51 0.43 4.68 2.15
CA ALA A 51 1.48 4.01 1.40
C ALA A 51 1.30 4.17 -0.11
N PHE A 52 0.06 4.11 -0.60
CA PHE A 52 -0.25 4.34 -2.01
C PHE A 52 -0.03 5.79 -2.42
N GLU A 53 -0.39 6.77 -1.59
CA GLU A 53 -0.09 8.19 -1.85
C GLU A 53 1.41 8.41 -2.04
N PHE A 54 2.24 7.82 -1.18
CA PHE A 54 3.69 7.84 -1.35
C PHE A 54 4.12 7.14 -2.64
N ALA A 55 3.57 5.95 -2.93
CA ALA A 55 3.90 5.20 -4.14
C ALA A 55 3.56 5.97 -5.42
N ALA A 56 2.44 6.70 -5.44
CA ALA A 56 2.01 7.50 -6.58
C ALA A 56 2.97 8.66 -6.90
N VAL A 57 3.65 9.20 -5.88
CA VAL A 57 4.66 10.25 -6.05
C VAL A 57 6.01 9.67 -6.46
N MET A 58 6.36 8.48 -5.97
CA MET A 58 7.72 7.94 -6.05
C MET A 58 7.94 6.89 -7.12
N LEU A 59 6.90 6.17 -7.56
CA LEU A 59 7.05 5.14 -8.58
C LEU A 59 7.23 5.74 -9.97
N LYS A 60 8.24 5.25 -10.68
CA LYS A 60 8.37 5.50 -12.12
C LYS A 60 7.12 4.97 -12.85
N THR A 61 6.67 5.67 -13.89
CA THR A 61 5.56 5.21 -14.74
C THR A 61 6.09 4.26 -15.80
N GLU A 62 6.45 3.05 -15.37
CA GLU A 62 7.12 2.03 -16.18
C GLU A 62 6.50 0.64 -15.93
N PRO A 63 6.52 -0.27 -16.92
CA PRO A 63 6.04 -1.64 -16.75
C PRO A 63 6.77 -2.43 -15.65
N SER A 64 8.03 -2.09 -15.36
CA SER A 64 8.84 -2.71 -14.31
C SER A 64 8.47 -2.26 -12.89
N SER A 65 7.68 -1.18 -12.77
CA SER A 65 7.35 -0.61 -11.47
C SER A 65 6.39 -1.49 -10.67
N ALA A 66 6.58 -1.59 -9.36
CA ALA A 66 5.74 -2.39 -8.49
C ALA A 66 5.42 -1.70 -7.15
N PHE A 67 4.18 -1.88 -6.71
CA PHE A 67 3.74 -1.55 -5.36
C PHE A 67 3.28 -2.82 -4.65
N ILE A 68 3.86 -3.10 -3.49
CA ILE A 68 3.49 -4.23 -2.64
C ILE A 68 3.03 -3.69 -1.30
N CYS A 69 1.82 -4.05 -0.87
CA CYS A 69 1.26 -3.53 0.37
C CYS A 69 0.56 -4.63 1.18
N LYS A 70 0.98 -4.80 2.42
CA LYS A 70 0.26 -5.60 3.41
C LYS A 70 -1.06 -4.91 3.76
N TYR A 71 -2.13 -5.69 3.87
CA TYR A 71 -3.44 -5.21 4.32
C TYR A 71 -4.20 -6.32 5.06
N PHE A 72 -5.18 -5.92 5.88
CA PHE A 72 -6.19 -6.83 6.40
C PHE A 72 -7.40 -6.88 5.47
N MET A 73 -7.82 -8.10 5.12
CA MET A 73 -8.99 -8.33 4.29
C MET A 73 -10.24 -7.71 4.92
N SER A 74 -10.89 -6.82 4.16
CA SER A 74 -12.21 -6.26 4.43
C SER A 74 -12.90 -5.90 3.12
N ARG A 75 -14.19 -5.52 3.17
CA ARG A 75 -14.93 -5.06 2.00
C ARG A 75 -14.33 -3.76 1.44
N GLU A 76 -14.05 -2.83 2.33
CA GLU A 76 -13.50 -1.50 2.02
C GLU A 76 -12.11 -1.62 1.37
N ALA A 77 -11.32 -2.61 1.79
CA ALA A 77 -10.04 -2.90 1.16
C ALA A 77 -10.20 -3.45 -0.27
N ASP A 78 -11.19 -4.30 -0.53
CA ASP A 78 -11.47 -4.79 -1.90
C ASP A 78 -12.03 -3.68 -2.80
N GLU A 79 -12.86 -2.78 -2.27
CA GLU A 79 -13.32 -1.56 -2.96
C GLU A 79 -12.13 -0.68 -3.34
N PHE A 80 -11.23 -0.37 -2.38
CA PHE A 80 -10.02 0.40 -2.66
C PHE A 80 -9.15 -0.25 -3.76
N ARG A 81 -8.98 -1.58 -3.70
CA ARG A 81 -8.23 -2.32 -4.71
C ARG A 81 -8.83 -2.15 -6.11
N LYS A 82 -10.15 -2.31 -6.25
CA LYS A 82 -10.86 -2.22 -7.54
C LYS A 82 -10.90 -0.78 -8.06
N ASP A 83 -11.29 0.16 -7.22
CA ASP A 83 -11.60 1.51 -7.66
C ASP A 83 -10.34 2.36 -7.82
N THR A 84 -9.29 2.06 -7.05
CA THR A 84 -8.04 2.84 -7.06
C THR A 84 -6.89 2.05 -7.67
N LEU A 85 -6.54 0.88 -7.14
CA LEU A 85 -5.31 0.19 -7.56
C LEU A 85 -5.42 -0.36 -8.98
N GLU A 86 -6.53 -1.00 -9.36
CA GLU A 86 -6.71 -1.54 -10.73
C GLU A 86 -6.74 -0.45 -11.81
N CYS A 87 -7.12 0.78 -11.45
CA CYS A 87 -7.06 1.94 -12.35
C CYS A 87 -5.63 2.47 -12.56
N ARG A 88 -4.71 2.17 -11.64
CA ARG A 88 -3.38 2.80 -11.55
C ARG A 88 -2.24 1.83 -11.87
N PHE A 89 -2.54 0.55 -12.01
CA PHE A 89 -1.56 -0.50 -12.30
C PHE A 89 -2.09 -1.44 -13.37
N SER A 90 -1.21 -1.86 -14.29
CA SER A 90 -1.54 -2.83 -15.35
C SER A 90 -1.97 -4.20 -14.82
N ASN A 91 -1.52 -4.58 -13.61
CA ASN A 91 -1.89 -5.83 -12.98
C ASN A 91 -1.90 -5.70 -11.46
N VAL A 92 -3.03 -6.04 -10.83
CA VAL A 92 -3.19 -6.06 -9.37
C VAL A 92 -3.61 -7.45 -8.94
N ARG A 93 -2.93 -8.02 -7.94
CA ARG A 93 -3.27 -9.33 -7.37
C ARG A 93 -3.30 -9.25 -5.85
N ALA A 94 -4.31 -9.87 -5.23
CA ALA A 94 -4.31 -10.17 -3.81
C ALA A 94 -3.62 -11.52 -3.57
N VAL A 95 -2.67 -11.56 -2.65
CA VAL A 95 -1.85 -12.75 -2.37
C VAL A 95 -1.87 -13.03 -0.86
N LYS A 96 -2.34 -14.22 -0.50
CA LYS A 96 -2.15 -14.79 0.83
C LYS A 96 -0.82 -15.54 0.85
N THR A 97 0.11 -15.14 1.71
CA THR A 97 1.41 -15.79 1.84
C THR A 97 1.30 -17.07 2.67
N ALA A 98 2.07 -18.11 2.33
CA ALA A 98 2.11 -19.35 3.09
C ALA A 98 2.72 -19.16 4.51
N ALA A 99 3.50 -18.10 4.70
CA ALA A 99 4.06 -17.73 6.00
C ALA A 99 3.03 -17.08 6.94
N SER A 100 1.93 -16.56 6.42
CA SER A 100 0.85 -16.06 7.26
C SER A 100 0.09 -17.22 7.88
N ARG A 101 -0.23 -17.10 9.18
CA ARG A 101 -1.15 -18.02 9.87
C ARG A 101 -2.49 -18.08 9.14
N SER A 102 -3.11 -19.26 9.13
CA SER A 102 -4.40 -19.51 8.49
C SER A 102 -5.53 -18.67 9.09
N GLU A 103 -5.49 -18.40 10.41
CA GLU A 103 -6.48 -17.54 11.07
C GLU A 103 -6.30 -16.04 10.79
N SER A 104 -5.14 -15.63 10.27
CA SER A 104 -4.88 -14.21 10.02
C SER A 104 -5.66 -13.74 8.80
N ARG A 105 -6.18 -12.51 8.86
CA ARG A 105 -6.81 -11.82 7.73
C ARG A 105 -5.80 -11.07 6.85
N GLU A 106 -4.51 -11.18 7.17
CA GLU A 106 -3.42 -10.54 6.45
C GLU A 106 -3.27 -11.06 5.02
N GLN A 107 -3.14 -10.15 4.07
CA GLN A 107 -2.82 -10.42 2.68
C GLN A 107 -1.92 -9.31 2.15
N TYR A 108 -1.37 -9.52 0.95
CA TYR A 108 -0.62 -8.51 0.23
C TYR A 108 -1.30 -8.19 -1.09
N TRP A 109 -1.40 -6.91 -1.43
CA TRP A 109 -1.56 -6.52 -2.83
C TRP A 109 -0.20 -6.52 -3.51
N VAL A 110 -0.14 -7.13 -4.68
CA VAL A 110 1.00 -7.07 -5.60
C VAL A 110 0.52 -6.37 -6.85
N CYS A 111 0.88 -5.09 -6.97
CA CYS A 111 0.51 -4.21 -8.07
C CYS A 111 1.73 -4.00 -8.97
N ARG A 112 1.60 -4.20 -10.28
CA ARG A 112 2.70 -4.13 -11.25
C ARG A 112 2.35 -3.25 -12.45
N GLY A 113 3.37 -2.61 -13.01
CA GLY A 113 3.28 -1.68 -14.14
C GLY A 113 2.46 -0.45 -13.79
N PHE A 114 3.08 0.50 -13.09
CA PHE A 114 2.41 1.72 -12.62
C PHE A 114 2.07 2.63 -13.80
N LEU A 115 0.82 3.10 -13.85
CA LEU A 115 0.25 3.86 -14.98
C LEU A 115 0.17 5.37 -14.73
N GLY A 116 0.43 5.82 -13.49
CA GLY A 116 0.34 7.23 -13.10
C GLY A 116 -0.96 7.59 -12.41
#